data_AF-A0A8T4ZAK8-F1
#
_entry.id   AF-A0A8T4ZAK8-F1
#
_cell.length_a   1.000
_cell.length_b   1.000
_cell.length_c   1.000
_cell.angle_alpha   90.00
_cell.angle_beta   90.00
_cell.angle_gamma   90.00
#
_symmetry.space_group_name_H-M   'P 1'
#
loop_
_entity.id
_entity.type
_entity.pdbx_description
1 polymer ?
#
loop_
_entity_poly.entity_id
_entity_poly.type
_entity_poly.pdbx_seq_one_letter_code
_entity_poly.pdbx_strand_id
1 'polypeptide(L)' 'TARDQSAAQVCRLAAGYSSSSCIPMENVRKMIVCLRYGGGLRETCRGSGVELYRLDFRKVYGPPLDE' A
#
# COMPACT_ATOMS: atom_id res chain seq x y z
N THR A 1 -4.61 -0.83 -10.63
CA THR A 1 -3.75 -1.95 -10.16
C THR A 1 -2.49 -1.37 -9.58
N ALA A 2 -2.13 -1.74 -8.35
CA ALA A 2 -0.84 -1.38 -7.76
C ALA A 2 0.30 -2.16 -8.45
N ARG A 3 1.46 -1.52 -8.62
CA ARG A 3 2.67 -2.10 -9.24
C ARG A 3 3.89 -1.76 -8.39
N ASP A 4 5.06 -2.28 -8.74
CA ASP A 4 6.32 -2.14 -7.99
C ASP A 4 6.64 -0.69 -7.58
N GLN A 5 6.31 0.29 -8.42
CA GLN A 5 6.46 1.72 -8.12
C GLN A 5 5.66 2.19 -6.89
N SER A 6 4.54 1.53 -6.56
CA SER A 6 3.74 1.80 -5.37
C SER A 6 4.53 1.55 -4.08
N ALA A 7 5.42 0.54 -4.05
CA ALA A 7 6.30 0.31 -2.90
C ALA A 7 7.31 1.45 -2.74
N ALA A 8 7.91 1.90 -3.85
CA ALA A 8 8.83 3.04 -3.82
C ALA A 8 8.15 4.36 -3.39
N GLN A 9 6.87 4.55 -3.72
CA GLN A 9 6.08 5.69 -3.25
C GLN A 9 5.87 5.64 -1.73
N VAL A 10 5.42 4.51 -1.19
CA VAL A 10 5.19 4.35 0.26
C VAL A 10 6.48 4.51 1.06
N CYS A 11 7.60 3.96 0.58
CA CYS A 11 8.90 4.13 1.25
C CYS A 11 9.34 5.60 1.31
N ARG A 12 9.10 6.38 0.24
CA ARG A 12 9.40 7.82 0.23
C ARG A 12 8.51 8.61 1.18
N LEU A 13 7.22 8.28 1.25
CA LEU A 13 6.30 8.88 2.21
C LEU A 13 6.73 8.58 3.66
N ALA A 14 7.09 7.33 3.95
CA ALA A 14 7.60 6.93 5.26
C ALA A 14 8.89 7.67 5.65
N ALA A 15 9.82 7.86 4.70
CA ALA A 15 11.03 8.65 4.92
C ALA A 15 10.75 10.13 5.21
N GLY A 16 9.84 10.75 4.45
CA GLY A 16 9.40 12.11 4.73
C GLY A 16 8.73 12.26 6.09
N TYR A 17 7.88 11.31 6.46
CA TYR A 17 7.21 11.29 7.77
C TYR A 17 8.20 11.10 8.93
N SER A 18 9.09 10.11 8.81
CA SER A 18 10.14 9.84 9.81
C SER A 18 11.00 11.08 10.08
N SER A 19 11.43 11.75 9.01
CA SER A 19 12.25 12.98 9.09
C SER A 19 11.48 14.15 9.72
N SER A 20 10.25 14.40 9.28
CA SER A 20 9.45 15.54 9.76
C SER A 20 8.90 15.38 11.18
N SER A 21 8.70 14.14 11.63
CA SER A 21 8.11 13.84 12.94
C SER A 21 9.14 13.37 13.98
N CYS A 22 10.43 13.32 13.62
CA CYS A 22 11.50 12.76 14.45
C CYS A 22 11.21 11.34 14.96
N ILE A 23 10.47 10.54 14.19
CA ILE A 23 10.14 9.15 14.53
C ILE A 23 11.15 8.23 13.83
N PRO A 24 11.83 7.33 14.55
CA PRO A 24 12.73 6.35 13.93
C PRO A 24 12.02 5.51 12.87
N MET A 25 12.70 5.24 11.75
CA MET A 25 12.11 4.56 10.59
C MET A 25 11.55 3.18 10.94
N GLU A 26 12.20 2.46 11.84
CA GLU A 26 11.78 1.16 12.37
C GLU A 26 10.41 1.20 13.07
N ASN A 27 9.98 2.37 13.53
CA ASN A 27 8.68 2.60 14.16
C ASN A 27 7.62 3.09 13.15
N VAL A 28 7.98 3.26 11.87
CA VAL A 28 7.05 3.68 10.81
C VAL A 28 6.55 2.48 10.03
N ARG A 29 5.28 2.13 10.25
CA ARG A 29 4.62 1.02 9.55
C ARG A 29 4.23 1.44 8.13
N LYS A 30 4.60 0.64 7.14
CA LYS A 30 4.36 0.89 5.71
C LYS A 30 3.32 -0.08 5.18
N MET A 31 2.25 0.42 4.58
CA MET A 31 1.18 -0.41 4.01
C MET A 31 0.77 0.09 2.62
N ILE A 32 0.49 -0.85 1.72
CA ILE A 32 -0.25 -0.61 0.48
C ILE A 32 -1.58 -1.31 0.59
N VAL A 33 -2.64 -0.57 0.32
CA VAL A 33 -4.01 -1.07 0.31
C VAL A 33 -4.56 -0.88 -1.11
N CYS A 34 -4.96 -1.95 -1.78
CA CYS A 34 -5.37 -1.88 -3.19
C CYS A 34 -6.41 -2.93 -3.59
N LEU A 35 -7.18 -2.67 -4.64
CA LEU A 35 -8.13 -3.65 -5.20
C LEU A 35 -7.47 -4.80 -5.94
N ARG A 36 -6.43 -4.47 -6.70
CA ARG A 36 -5.67 -5.40 -7.54
C ARG A 36 -4.21 -4.98 -7.51
N TYR A 37 -3.32 -5.95 -7.48
CA TYR A 37 -1.89 -5.76 -7.70
C TYR A 37 -1.39 -6.69 -8.81
N GLY A 38 -0.24 -6.40 -9.37
CA GLY A 38 0.41 -7.24 -10.38
C GLY A 38 1.90 -6.94 -10.51
N GLY A 39 2.56 -7.62 -11.44
CA GLY A 39 4.02 -7.58 -11.56
C GLY A 39 4.70 -8.28 -10.38
N GLY A 40 5.87 -7.77 -9.97
CA GLY A 40 6.65 -8.29 -8.84
C GLY A 40 6.30 -7.63 -7.50
N LEU A 41 5.18 -6.92 -7.40
CA LEU A 41 4.90 -6.05 -6.25
C LEU A 41 4.92 -6.81 -4.92
N ARG A 42 4.46 -8.07 -4.89
CA ARG A 42 4.46 -8.89 -3.67
C ARG A 42 5.89 -9.09 -3.16
N GLU A 43 6.80 -9.46 -4.05
CA GLU A 43 8.22 -9.67 -3.78
C GLU A 43 8.90 -8.35 -3.39
N THR A 44 8.61 -7.27 -4.11
CA THR A 44 9.11 -5.92 -3.79
C THR A 44 8.67 -5.46 -2.40
N CYS A 45 7.40 -5.67 -2.05
CA CYS A 45 6.86 -5.34 -0.72
C CYS A 45 7.55 -6.15 0.37
N ARG A 46 7.73 -7.47 0.17
CA ARG A 46 8.43 -8.35 1.10
C ARG A 46 9.86 -7.88 1.35
N GLY A 47 10.61 -7.55 0.29
CA GLY A 47 11.99 -7.07 0.39
C GLY A 47 12.11 -5.69 1.04
N SER A 48 11.05 -4.88 0.99
CA SER A 48 11.05 -3.49 1.49
C SER A 48 10.40 -3.32 2.86
N GLY A 49 9.93 -4.40 3.49
CA GLY A 49 9.18 -4.34 4.74
C GLY A 49 7.88 -3.53 4.60
N VAL A 50 7.19 -3.66 3.47
CA VAL A 50 5.91 -3.02 3.19
C VAL A 50 4.82 -4.09 3.23
N GLU A 51 3.75 -3.84 3.97
CA GLU A 51 2.61 -4.73 4.03
C GLU A 51 1.70 -4.49 2.82
N LEU A 52 1.16 -5.57 2.24
CA LEU A 52 0.29 -5.50 1.08
C LEU A 52 -1.07 -6.10 1.42
N TYR A 53 -2.10 -5.26 1.37
CA TYR A 53 -3.48 -5.65 1.63
C TYR A 53 -4.33 -5.51 0.38
N ARG A 54 -5.06 -6.58 0.05
CA ARG A 54 -6.11 -6.53 -0.97
C ARG A 54 -7.42 -6.09 -0.30
N LEU A 55 -8.05 -5.06 -0.85
CA LEU A 55 -9.42 -4.69 -0.51
C LEU A 55 -10.38 -5.38 -1.45
N ASP A 56 -11.45 -5.91 -0.88
CA ASP A 56 -12.63 -6.38 -1.60
C ASP A 56 -13.79 -5.45 -1.20
N PHE A 57 -14.32 -4.66 -2.14
CA PHE A 57 -15.46 -3.79 -1.86
C PHE A 57 -16.76 -4.58 -1.95
N ARG A 58 -17.56 -4.51 -0.90
CA ARG A 58 -18.95 -4.94 -0.90
C ARG A 58 -19.84 -3.72 -0.87
N LYS A 59 -20.70 -3.57 -1.89
CA LYS A 59 -21.72 -2.51 -1.90
C LYS A 59 -22.75 -2.84 -0.82
N VAL A 60 -22.89 -1.96 0.17
CA VAL A 60 -23.84 -2.16 1.29
C VAL A 60 -25.21 -1.54 0.97
N TYR A 61 -25.23 -0.44 0.21
CA TYR A 61 -26.44 0.25 -0.23
C TYR A 61 -26.27 0.87 -1.62
N GLY A 62 -27.37 1.01 -2.37
CA GLY A 62 -27.44 1.57 -3.73
C GLY A 62 -27.81 0.52 -4.79
N PRO A 63 -28.36 0.93 -5.95
CA PRO A 63 -28.74 0.00 -7.01
C PRO A 63 -27.50 -0.80 -7.50
N PRO A 64 -27.66 -2.02 -8.03
CA PRO A 64 -26.56 -2.76 -8.65
C PRO A 64 -25.79 -1.85 -9.62
N LEU A 65 -24.45 -1.92 -9.61
CA LEU A 65 -23.68 -1.42 -10.74
C LEU A 65 -23.75 -2.57 -11.74
N ASP A 66 -24.44 -2.35 -12.85
CA ASP A 66 -25.02 -3.35 -13.75
C ASP A 66 -24.12 -4.56 -14.12
N GLU A 67 -24.79 -5.69 -14.43
CA GLU A 67 -24.24 -6.93 -14.99
C GLU A 67 -23.51 -6.76 -16.33
#